data_AF-A0A7J4EGY4-F1
#
_entry.id   AF-A0A7J4EGY4-F1
#
_cell.length_a   1.000
_cell.length_b   1.000
_cell.length_c   1.000
_cell.angle_alpha   90.00
_cell.angle_beta   90.00
_cell.angle_gamma   90.00
#
_symmetry.space_group_name_H-M   'P 1'
#
loop_
_entity.id
_entity.type
_entity.pdbx_description
1 polymer ?
#
loop_
_entity_poly.entity_id
_entity_poly.type
_entity_poly.pdbx_seq_one_letter_code
_entity_poly.pdbx_strand_id
1 'polypeptide(L)'
;MNPFDSLEDKMPSIVVEIAVAVLILGGIMGSIWLYSGQPFPGSPPLVVIESGSMMHENEPFGRLGTIDPGDIVLAKAVHQRGDVITHGGKFGGAKFVGAEGYKTYGDYGDVIIYKPMGRTDVLPIIHRAMCWIEYDENNGTYTVQEYGIRNASSVTIPELDLYGYQPHLSGFITKGDNNELPDQHPMAKICEQPVKLEWVIGKAQGELPWFGSLKLLFTGNAGDVNQDTWICLALSIITLVSIPLSLDLQDYLREKKGKKGMSMKGWRHKLKS
;
A
#
# COMPACT_ATOMS: atom_id res chain seq x y z
N MET A 1 6.85 19.09 39.44
CA MET A 1 6.00 17.88 39.45
C MET A 1 5.49 17.72 38.04
N ASN A 2 6.03 16.75 37.31
CA ASN A 2 5.55 16.47 35.96
C ASN A 2 4.12 15.92 36.11
N PRO A 3 3.14 16.32 35.27
CA PRO A 3 1.77 15.79 35.37
C PRO A 3 1.73 14.25 35.29
N PHE A 4 2.74 13.67 34.64
CA PHE A 4 2.96 12.23 34.49
C PHE A 4 3.37 11.52 35.78
N ASP A 5 4.03 12.20 36.74
CA ASP A 5 4.50 11.58 38.00
C ASP A 5 3.33 11.16 38.92
N SER A 6 2.15 11.75 38.74
CA SER A 6 0.98 11.54 39.63
C SER A 6 0.11 10.34 39.25
N LEU A 7 0.29 9.78 38.04
CA LEU A 7 -0.47 8.62 37.55
C LEU A 7 0.17 7.28 37.98
N GLU A 8 1.47 7.30 38.29
CA GLU A 8 2.27 6.12 38.66
C GLU A 8 1.93 5.58 40.06
N ASP A 9 1.34 6.40 40.93
CA ASP A 9 1.19 6.10 42.36
C ASP A 9 -0.09 5.30 42.71
N LYS A 10 -0.98 5.03 41.74
CA LYS A 10 -2.27 4.34 41.98
C LYS A 10 -2.66 3.25 40.97
N MET A 11 -1.96 3.11 39.85
CA MET A 11 -2.23 2.05 38.87
C MET A 11 -1.02 1.13 38.76
N PRO A 12 -1.19 -0.21 38.66
CA PRO A 12 -0.06 -1.10 38.44
C PRO A 12 0.63 -0.73 37.11
N SER A 13 1.97 -0.64 37.11
CA SER A 13 2.82 -0.20 35.97
C SER A 13 2.36 -0.76 34.61
N ILE A 14 1.97 -2.04 34.60
CA ILE A 14 1.49 -2.73 33.40
C ILE A 14 0.25 -2.08 32.76
N VAL A 15 -0.65 -1.49 33.54
CA VAL A 15 -1.85 -0.80 33.02
C VAL A 15 -1.46 0.50 32.34
N VAL A 16 -0.50 1.23 32.90
CA VAL A 16 0.04 2.46 32.30
C VAL A 16 0.76 2.13 31.00
N GLU A 17 1.61 1.09 30.99
CA GLU A 17 2.33 0.64 29.80
C GLU A 17 1.38 0.21 28.67
N ILE A 18 0.35 -0.58 28.99
CA ILE A 18 -0.69 -0.98 28.03
C ILE A 18 -1.44 0.25 27.51
N ALA A 19 -1.84 1.18 28.39
CA ALA A 19 -2.55 2.39 27.99
C ALA A 19 -1.69 3.26 27.05
N VAL A 20 -0.41 3.44 27.37
CA VAL A 20 0.54 4.18 26.51
C VAL A 20 0.70 3.48 25.16
N ALA A 21 0.86 2.15 25.14
CA ALA A 21 0.95 1.39 23.89
C ALA A 21 -0.31 1.54 23.01
N VAL A 22 -1.49 1.45 23.62
CA VAL A 22 -2.78 1.66 22.93
C VAL A 22 -2.89 3.09 22.41
N LEU A 23 -2.47 4.10 23.16
CA LEU A 23 -2.49 5.49 22.72
C LEU A 23 -1.53 5.74 21.56
N ILE A 24 -0.33 5.16 21.60
CA ILE A 24 0.64 5.26 20.50
C ILE A 24 0.08 4.60 19.23
N LEU A 25 -0.42 3.36 19.34
CA LEU A 25 -1.01 2.64 18.21
C LEU A 25 -2.24 3.36 17.66
N GLY A 26 -3.12 3.84 18.53
CA GLY A 26 -4.29 4.64 18.15
C GLY A 26 -3.92 5.95 17.48
N GLY A 27 -2.86 6.63 17.96
CA GLY A 27 -2.32 7.84 17.37
C GLY A 27 -1.73 7.60 15.97
N ILE A 28 -0.95 6.52 15.80
CA ILE A 28 -0.42 6.12 14.50
C ILE A 28 -1.55 5.78 13.53
N MET A 29 -2.48 4.92 13.95
CA MET A 29 -3.61 4.48 13.12
C MET A 29 -4.53 5.65 12.75
N GLY A 30 -4.81 6.54 13.71
CA GLY A 30 -5.57 7.76 13.48
C GLY A 30 -4.87 8.71 12.51
N SER A 31 -3.54 8.84 12.60
CA SER A 31 -2.74 9.64 11.67
C SER A 31 -2.78 9.07 10.25
N ILE A 32 -2.69 7.74 10.11
CA ILE A 32 -2.81 7.05 8.82
C ILE A 32 -4.19 7.29 8.20
N TRP A 33 -5.27 7.18 8.99
CA TRP A 33 -6.63 7.45 8.53
C TRP A 33 -6.83 8.90 8.10
N LEU A 34 -6.33 9.84 8.90
CA LEU A 34 -6.41 11.27 8.59
C LEU A 34 -5.62 11.58 7.30
N TYR A 35 -4.42 11.04 7.17
CA TYR A 35 -3.60 11.22 5.98
C TYR A 35 -4.20 10.55 4.75
N SER A 36 -4.82 9.38 4.87
CA SER A 36 -5.43 8.67 3.73
C SER A 36 -6.72 9.36 3.25
N GLY A 37 -7.43 10.09 4.11
CA GLY A 37 -8.72 10.68 3.79
C GLY A 37 -9.84 9.64 3.62
N GLN A 38 -9.60 8.39 4.03
CA GLN A 38 -10.61 7.34 4.02
C GLN A 38 -11.67 7.58 5.10
N PRO A 39 -12.93 7.17 4.88
CA PRO A 39 -13.98 7.29 5.89
C PRO A 39 -13.68 6.41 7.11
N PHE A 40 -13.95 6.94 8.32
CA PHE A 40 -13.86 6.20 9.58
C PHE A 40 -15.20 6.27 10.35
N PRO A 41 -15.78 5.14 10.79
CA PRO A 41 -15.43 3.77 10.45
C PRO A 41 -15.87 3.42 9.01
N GLY A 42 -15.01 2.78 8.22
CA GLY A 42 -15.26 2.53 6.80
C GLY A 42 -14.16 1.70 6.14
N SER A 43 -13.78 2.06 4.92
CA SER A 43 -12.70 1.40 4.19
C SER A 43 -11.37 1.54 4.96
N PRO A 44 -10.70 0.44 5.32
CA PRO A 44 -9.40 0.52 5.98
C PRO A 44 -8.37 1.12 5.00
N PRO A 45 -7.49 2.02 5.47
CA PRO A 45 -6.53 2.68 4.61
C PRO A 45 -5.36 1.76 4.23
N LEU A 46 -5.13 0.65 4.94
CA LEU A 46 -4.07 -0.30 4.65
C LEU A 46 -4.65 -1.53 3.95
N VAL A 47 -4.10 -1.85 2.78
CA VAL A 47 -4.56 -2.96 1.93
C VAL A 47 -3.41 -3.92 1.69
N VAL A 48 -3.64 -5.21 1.92
CA VAL A 48 -2.65 -6.27 1.66
C VAL A 48 -2.82 -6.77 0.23
N ILE A 49 -1.72 -6.89 -0.49
CA ILE A 49 -1.68 -7.41 -1.85
C ILE A 49 -1.67 -8.94 -1.80
N GLU A 50 -2.62 -9.56 -2.49
CA GLU A 50 -2.82 -11.01 -2.42
C GLU A 50 -2.46 -11.75 -3.72
N SER A 51 -2.39 -11.07 -4.86
CA SER A 51 -2.19 -11.72 -6.17
C SER A 51 -1.07 -11.09 -6.98
N GLY A 52 -0.45 -11.90 -7.84
CA GLY A 52 0.70 -11.51 -8.66
C GLY A 52 0.37 -10.69 -9.92
N SER A 53 -0.83 -10.11 -10.01
CA SER A 53 -1.31 -9.38 -11.19
C SER A 53 -0.57 -8.06 -11.46
N MET A 54 0.09 -7.51 -10.45
CA MET A 54 0.89 -6.28 -10.52
C MET A 54 2.41 -6.54 -10.52
N MET A 55 2.83 -7.81 -10.47
CA MET A 55 4.24 -8.18 -10.41
C MET A 55 4.96 -7.86 -11.72
N HIS A 56 6.25 -7.55 -11.61
CA HIS A 56 7.12 -7.39 -12.76
C HIS A 56 8.17 -8.52 -12.77
N GLU A 57 8.55 -8.97 -13.96
CA GLU A 57 9.48 -10.12 -14.13
C GLU A 57 10.93 -9.78 -13.75
N ASN A 58 11.35 -8.52 -13.91
CA ASN A 58 12.76 -8.09 -13.81
C ASN A 58 13.08 -7.26 -12.56
N GLU A 59 12.37 -7.50 -11.46
CA GLU A 59 12.55 -6.73 -10.23
C GLU A 59 13.84 -7.05 -9.47
N PRO A 60 14.44 -6.05 -8.80
CA PRO A 60 15.59 -6.28 -7.94
C PRO A 60 15.19 -7.15 -6.74
N PHE A 61 16.21 -7.76 -6.11
CA PHE A 61 16.00 -8.57 -4.91
C PHE A 61 15.23 -7.80 -3.83
N GLY A 62 14.13 -8.39 -3.37
CA GLY A 62 13.29 -7.77 -2.35
C GLY A 62 12.23 -6.80 -2.90
N ARG A 63 12.16 -6.58 -4.22
CA ARG A 63 10.97 -6.03 -4.91
C ARG A 63 10.50 -4.69 -4.34
N LEU A 64 11.45 -3.86 -3.94
CA LEU A 64 11.17 -2.55 -3.36
C LEU A 64 10.76 -1.56 -4.44
N GLY A 65 9.65 -0.86 -4.22
CA GLY A 65 9.12 0.11 -5.17
C GLY A 65 8.24 -0.49 -6.25
N THR A 66 7.77 -1.73 -6.09
CA THR A 66 6.75 -2.40 -6.91
C THR A 66 5.61 -2.93 -6.05
N ILE A 67 4.58 -3.50 -6.68
CA ILE A 67 3.44 -4.08 -5.97
C ILE A 67 3.50 -5.59 -6.16
N ASP A 68 3.90 -6.29 -5.12
CA ASP A 68 4.03 -7.74 -5.13
C ASP A 68 3.15 -8.39 -4.03
N PRO A 69 2.77 -9.66 -4.21
CA PRO A 69 2.06 -10.41 -3.17
C PRO A 69 2.81 -10.39 -1.85
N GLY A 70 2.11 -9.99 -0.79
CA GLY A 70 2.68 -9.86 0.54
C GLY A 70 3.09 -8.44 0.91
N ASP A 71 2.94 -7.46 0.02
CA ASP A 71 3.08 -6.05 0.38
C ASP A 71 1.81 -5.48 1.00
N ILE A 72 1.97 -4.36 1.71
CA ILE A 72 0.86 -3.55 2.20
C ILE A 72 0.97 -2.18 1.55
N VAL A 73 -0.10 -1.73 0.91
CA VAL A 73 -0.20 -0.40 0.31
C VAL A 73 -1.19 0.47 1.07
N LEU A 74 -0.95 1.78 1.06
CA LEU A 74 -1.90 2.74 1.61
C LEU A 74 -2.88 3.18 0.52
N ALA A 75 -4.18 3.01 0.78
CA ALA A 75 -5.27 3.48 -0.05
C ALA A 75 -5.58 4.95 0.26
N LYS A 76 -5.06 5.88 -0.54
CA LYS A 76 -5.39 7.30 -0.48
C LYS A 76 -6.72 7.58 -1.18
N ALA A 77 -7.65 8.25 -0.51
CA ALA A 77 -8.97 8.56 -1.07
C ALA A 77 -8.85 9.37 -2.38
N VAL A 78 -9.74 9.06 -3.32
CA VAL A 78 -9.89 9.71 -4.61
C VAL A 78 -11.28 10.35 -4.63
N HIS A 79 -11.36 11.66 -4.84
CA HIS A 79 -12.61 12.41 -4.80
C HIS A 79 -13.07 12.87 -6.18
N GLN A 80 -12.12 13.04 -7.10
CA GLN A 80 -12.37 13.49 -8.47
C GLN A 80 -11.44 12.77 -9.44
N ARG A 81 -11.82 12.72 -10.72
CA ARG A 81 -11.01 12.14 -11.80
C ARG A 81 -9.57 12.70 -11.81
N GLY A 82 -9.42 14.01 -11.57
CA GLY A 82 -8.13 14.69 -11.58
C GLY A 82 -7.13 14.23 -10.49
N ASP A 83 -7.58 13.49 -9.47
CA ASP A 83 -6.69 12.99 -8.41
C ASP A 83 -5.84 11.79 -8.86
N VAL A 84 -6.17 11.20 -10.02
CA VAL A 84 -5.50 10.01 -10.57
C VAL A 84 -4.87 10.36 -11.92
N ILE A 85 -3.56 10.19 -12.00
CA ILE A 85 -2.79 10.34 -13.24
C ILE A 85 -2.74 9.00 -13.94
N THR A 86 -3.43 8.84 -15.07
CA THR A 86 -3.39 7.59 -15.83
C THR A 86 -2.07 7.39 -16.55
N HIS A 87 -1.67 6.13 -16.77
CA HIS A 87 -0.52 5.75 -17.59
C HIS A 87 -0.53 6.50 -18.94
N GLY A 88 -1.69 6.48 -19.61
CA GLY A 88 -1.97 7.24 -20.82
C GLY A 88 -1.37 6.66 -22.09
N GLY A 89 -1.56 7.40 -23.18
CA GLY A 89 -1.24 7.00 -24.55
C GLY A 89 -0.32 8.00 -25.24
N LYS A 90 -0.46 8.14 -26.57
CA LYS A 90 0.38 9.02 -27.39
C LYS A 90 0.04 10.51 -27.26
N PHE A 91 -1.08 10.86 -26.63
CA PHE A 91 -1.60 12.23 -26.60
C PHE A 91 -1.77 12.80 -25.19
N GLY A 92 -1.55 12.01 -24.15
CA GLY A 92 -1.67 12.47 -22.78
C GLY A 92 -1.44 11.36 -21.75
N GLY A 93 -1.54 11.75 -20.48
CA GLY A 93 -1.30 10.90 -19.32
C GLY A 93 0.10 11.08 -18.73
N ALA A 94 0.53 10.10 -17.94
CA ALA A 94 1.69 10.19 -17.07
C ALA A 94 3.01 10.50 -17.78
N LYS A 95 3.19 10.02 -19.02
CA LYS A 95 4.38 10.32 -19.84
C LYS A 95 4.52 11.80 -20.21
N PHE A 96 3.45 12.58 -20.12
CA PHE A 96 3.42 14.01 -20.42
C PHE A 96 3.54 14.90 -19.17
N VAL A 97 3.74 14.29 -18.00
CA VAL A 97 3.89 15.00 -16.73
C VAL A 97 5.37 15.29 -16.46
N GLY A 98 5.80 16.52 -16.72
CA GLY A 98 7.21 16.92 -16.55
C GLY A 98 8.14 16.33 -17.61
N ALA A 99 9.46 16.46 -17.41
CA ALA A 99 10.45 16.03 -18.40
C ALA A 99 10.64 14.51 -18.46
N GLU A 100 10.51 13.81 -17.33
CA GLU A 100 10.75 12.37 -17.21
C GLU A 100 9.46 11.53 -17.11
N GLY A 101 8.30 12.19 -17.12
CA GLY A 101 7.01 11.59 -16.83
C GLY A 101 6.81 11.30 -15.33
N TYR A 102 5.60 10.87 -14.99
CA TYR A 102 5.22 10.49 -13.63
C TYR A 102 5.12 8.96 -13.50
N LYS A 103 5.86 8.37 -12.56
CA LYS A 103 5.91 6.91 -12.36
C LYS A 103 5.55 6.53 -10.94
N THR A 104 4.80 5.45 -10.79
CA THR A 104 4.54 4.78 -9.52
C THR A 104 4.63 3.28 -9.70
N TYR A 105 5.22 2.60 -8.72
CA TYR A 105 5.30 1.14 -8.69
C TYR A 105 5.91 0.57 -9.98
N GLY A 106 7.15 0.95 -10.29
CA GLY A 106 7.90 0.48 -11.47
C GLY A 106 7.51 1.06 -12.85
N ASP A 107 6.29 1.59 -13.03
CA ASP A 107 5.81 2.06 -14.35
C ASP A 107 5.03 3.39 -14.29
N TYR A 108 4.62 3.94 -15.43
CA TYR A 108 3.96 5.24 -15.55
C TYR A 108 2.54 5.26 -14.97
N GLY A 109 2.17 6.39 -14.38
CA GLY A 109 0.81 6.62 -13.87
C GLY A 109 0.56 6.00 -12.50
N ASP A 110 -0.64 6.25 -11.98
CA ASP A 110 -1.11 5.79 -10.68
C ASP A 110 -1.75 4.40 -10.77
N VAL A 111 -1.68 3.68 -9.65
CA VAL A 111 -2.38 2.40 -9.41
C VAL A 111 -3.57 2.66 -8.51
N ILE A 112 -4.74 2.11 -8.86
CA ILE A 112 -5.99 2.32 -8.13
C ILE A 112 -6.54 1.01 -7.57
N ILE A 113 -7.13 1.10 -6.39
CA ILE A 113 -7.83 0.04 -5.69
C ILE A 113 -9.32 0.29 -5.88
N TYR A 114 -10.05 -0.68 -6.43
CA TYR A 114 -11.45 -0.49 -6.78
C TYR A 114 -12.28 -1.76 -6.57
N LYS A 115 -13.60 -1.57 -6.50
CA LYS A 115 -14.59 -2.63 -6.43
C LYS A 115 -15.04 -3.02 -7.84
N PRO A 116 -14.79 -4.26 -8.30
CA PRO A 116 -15.20 -4.69 -9.63
C PRO A 116 -16.71 -4.52 -9.82
N MET A 117 -17.13 -3.77 -10.83
CA MET A 117 -18.55 -3.47 -11.10
C MET A 117 -19.31 -2.88 -9.89
N GLY A 118 -18.62 -2.24 -8.95
CA GLY A 118 -19.19 -1.71 -7.70
C GLY A 118 -19.62 -2.78 -6.68
N ARG A 119 -19.29 -4.05 -6.92
CA ARG A 119 -19.67 -5.18 -6.07
C ARG A 119 -18.93 -5.17 -4.74
N THR A 120 -19.65 -5.46 -3.65
CA THR A 120 -19.09 -5.56 -2.29
C THR A 120 -18.93 -7.00 -1.82
N ASP A 121 -19.41 -7.98 -2.60
CA ASP A 121 -19.33 -9.42 -2.32
C ASP A 121 -18.06 -10.06 -2.90
N VAL A 122 -17.23 -9.28 -3.60
CA VAL A 122 -15.95 -9.70 -4.17
C VAL A 122 -14.80 -8.91 -3.57
N LEU A 123 -13.61 -9.49 -3.60
CA LEU A 123 -12.40 -8.80 -3.17
C LEU A 123 -12.11 -7.61 -4.11
N PRO A 124 -11.72 -6.44 -3.56
CA PRO A 124 -11.23 -5.33 -4.36
C PRO A 124 -10.01 -5.73 -5.21
N ILE A 125 -9.87 -5.07 -6.34
CA ILE A 125 -8.74 -5.26 -7.26
C ILE A 125 -7.87 -4.01 -7.22
N ILE A 126 -6.55 -4.21 -7.34
CA ILE A 126 -5.56 -3.15 -7.42
C ILE A 126 -4.84 -3.24 -8.76
N HIS A 127 -5.10 -2.30 -9.67
CA HIS A 127 -4.52 -2.30 -11.01
C HIS A 127 -4.19 -0.88 -11.48
N ARG A 128 -3.30 -0.79 -12.48
CA ARG A 128 -2.88 0.48 -13.04
C ARG A 128 -4.00 1.14 -13.83
N ALA A 129 -4.18 2.44 -13.62
CA ALA A 129 -5.15 3.23 -14.36
C ALA A 129 -4.59 3.58 -15.74
N MET A 130 -5.13 2.99 -16.81
CA MET A 130 -4.58 3.12 -18.16
C MET A 130 -5.03 4.39 -18.87
N CYS A 131 -6.34 4.65 -18.88
CA CYS A 131 -6.95 5.88 -19.40
C CYS A 131 -8.36 6.07 -18.83
N TRP A 132 -8.99 7.19 -19.16
CA TRP A 132 -10.39 7.44 -18.82
C TRP A 132 -11.24 7.57 -20.07
N ILE A 133 -12.34 6.84 -20.07
CA ILE A 133 -13.37 6.94 -21.09
C ILE A 133 -14.43 7.89 -20.56
N GLU A 134 -14.64 8.97 -21.29
CA GLU A 134 -15.79 9.85 -21.13
C GLU A 134 -16.88 9.38 -22.10
N TYR A 135 -18.03 8.98 -21.56
CA TYR A 135 -19.22 8.61 -22.31
C TYR A 135 -20.24 9.75 -22.28
N ASP A 136 -20.60 10.26 -23.46
CA ASP A 136 -21.68 11.24 -23.62
C ASP A 136 -22.99 10.52 -23.91
N GLU A 137 -23.85 10.42 -22.89
CA GLU A 137 -25.16 9.76 -22.97
C GLU A 137 -26.09 10.39 -24.01
N ASN A 138 -25.97 11.69 -24.30
CA ASN A 138 -26.89 12.38 -25.21
C ASN A 138 -26.59 12.02 -26.68
N ASN A 139 -25.31 11.90 -27.01
CA ASN A 139 -24.85 11.66 -28.37
C ASN A 139 -24.47 10.19 -28.61
N GLY A 140 -24.35 9.38 -27.54
CA GLY A 140 -23.87 8.00 -27.62
C GLY A 140 -22.41 7.92 -28.08
N THR A 141 -21.60 8.93 -27.74
CA THR A 141 -20.23 9.05 -28.22
C THR A 141 -19.20 8.98 -27.09
N TYR A 142 -17.99 8.55 -27.45
CA TYR A 142 -16.89 8.34 -26.53
C TYR A 142 -15.73 9.31 -26.80
N THR A 143 -15.12 9.79 -25.72
CA THR A 143 -13.90 10.59 -25.75
C THR A 143 -12.85 9.99 -24.82
N VAL A 144 -11.65 9.79 -25.33
CA VAL A 144 -10.47 9.30 -24.58
C VAL A 144 -9.30 10.22 -24.90
N GLN A 145 -9.03 11.16 -24.00
CA GLN A 145 -8.09 12.25 -24.26
C GLN A 145 -6.66 11.74 -24.45
N GLU A 146 -6.26 10.77 -23.63
CA GLU A 146 -4.91 10.20 -23.60
C GLU A 146 -4.54 9.47 -24.90
N TYR A 147 -5.57 9.03 -25.65
CA TYR A 147 -5.44 8.34 -26.94
C TYR A 147 -5.96 9.17 -28.13
N GLY A 148 -6.34 10.43 -27.92
CA GLY A 148 -6.77 11.32 -29.01
C GLY A 148 -8.13 10.96 -29.63
N ILE A 149 -8.90 10.10 -28.97
CA ILE A 149 -10.24 9.68 -29.43
C ILE A 149 -11.24 10.75 -28.99
N ARG A 150 -12.04 11.29 -29.93
CA ARG A 150 -13.04 12.32 -29.64
C ARG A 150 -14.32 12.03 -30.40
N ASN A 151 -15.46 12.10 -29.70
CA ASN A 151 -16.80 11.90 -30.25
C ASN A 151 -16.93 10.65 -31.14
N ALA A 152 -16.27 9.55 -30.76
CA ALA A 152 -16.29 8.31 -31.53
C ALA A 152 -17.52 7.46 -31.19
N SER A 153 -18.00 6.63 -32.12
CA SER A 153 -19.12 5.69 -31.87
C SER A 153 -18.69 4.38 -31.17
N SER A 154 -17.38 4.16 -31.03
CA SER A 154 -16.79 3.08 -30.24
C SER A 154 -15.35 3.44 -29.88
N VAL A 155 -14.83 2.78 -28.86
CA VAL A 155 -13.45 2.93 -28.38
C VAL A 155 -12.61 1.80 -28.94
N THR A 156 -11.59 2.16 -29.72
CA THR A 156 -10.58 1.22 -30.22
C THR A 156 -9.20 1.74 -29.81
N ILE A 157 -8.54 0.99 -28.95
CA ILE A 157 -7.20 1.26 -28.44
C ILE A 157 -6.37 -0.02 -28.65
N PRO A 158 -5.70 -0.16 -29.82
CA PRO A 158 -4.91 -1.35 -30.14
C PRO A 158 -3.81 -1.62 -29.12
N GLU A 159 -3.22 -0.57 -28.52
CA GLU A 159 -2.20 -0.71 -27.48
C GLU A 159 -2.70 -1.40 -26.21
N LEU A 160 -4.02 -1.45 -25.98
CA LEU A 160 -4.65 -2.12 -24.84
C LEU A 160 -5.45 -3.37 -25.28
N ASP A 161 -5.32 -3.80 -26.54
CA ASP A 161 -6.12 -4.89 -27.11
C ASP A 161 -7.64 -4.67 -26.99
N LEU A 162 -8.09 -3.40 -27.03
CA LEU A 162 -9.50 -3.03 -26.99
C LEU A 162 -9.96 -2.62 -28.38
N TYR A 163 -10.93 -3.34 -28.95
CA TYR A 163 -11.48 -3.06 -30.28
C TYR A 163 -12.99 -2.96 -30.24
N GLY A 164 -13.53 -1.85 -30.78
CA GLY A 164 -14.97 -1.66 -30.86
C GLY A 164 -15.68 -1.65 -29.50
N TYR A 165 -14.96 -1.28 -28.44
CA TYR A 165 -15.48 -1.28 -27.08
C TYR A 165 -16.53 -0.17 -26.92
N GLN A 166 -17.71 -0.52 -26.40
CA GLN A 166 -18.88 0.38 -26.29
C GLN A 166 -19.45 0.31 -24.86
N PRO A 167 -18.80 0.96 -23.89
CA PRO A 167 -19.27 0.97 -22.52
C PRO A 167 -20.52 1.84 -22.36
N HIS A 168 -21.30 1.61 -21.31
CA HIS A 168 -22.51 2.40 -21.02
C HIS A 168 -22.28 3.52 -20.00
N LEU A 169 -21.03 3.72 -19.58
CA LEU A 169 -20.68 4.63 -18.50
C LEU A 169 -19.23 5.13 -18.62
N SER A 170 -18.99 6.31 -18.07
CA SER A 170 -17.64 6.88 -17.95
C SER A 170 -16.85 6.21 -16.82
N GLY A 171 -15.55 6.06 -17.01
CA GLY A 171 -14.69 5.45 -16.00
C GLY A 171 -13.27 5.17 -16.46
N PHE A 172 -12.48 4.62 -15.55
CA PHE A 172 -11.11 4.20 -15.83
C PHE A 172 -11.08 2.85 -16.56
N ILE A 173 -10.23 2.75 -17.56
CA ILE A 173 -9.72 1.44 -18.00
C ILE A 173 -8.57 1.07 -17.07
N THR A 174 -8.60 -0.15 -16.55
CA THR A 174 -7.60 -0.66 -15.60
C THR A 174 -6.94 -1.92 -16.14
N LYS A 175 -5.69 -2.12 -15.77
CA LYS A 175 -4.92 -3.29 -16.20
C LYS A 175 -3.86 -3.64 -15.15
N GLY A 176 -3.75 -4.90 -14.79
CA GLY A 176 -2.62 -5.42 -14.02
C GLY A 176 -1.33 -5.35 -14.84
N ASP A 177 -0.23 -4.93 -14.21
CA ASP A 177 1.05 -4.80 -14.92
C ASP A 177 1.54 -6.13 -15.48
N ASN A 178 1.24 -7.23 -14.79
CA ASN A 178 1.53 -8.61 -15.20
C ASN A 178 0.42 -9.26 -16.03
N ASN A 179 -0.69 -8.56 -16.29
CA ASN A 179 -1.78 -9.10 -17.10
C ASN A 179 -1.53 -8.80 -18.58
N GLU A 180 -1.96 -9.68 -19.50
CA GLU A 180 -1.87 -9.40 -20.94
C GLU A 180 -2.95 -8.40 -21.38
N LEU A 181 -4.14 -8.53 -20.80
CA LEU A 181 -5.35 -7.82 -21.21
C LEU A 181 -5.83 -6.85 -20.12
N PRO A 182 -6.50 -5.76 -20.48
CA PRO A 182 -7.16 -4.90 -19.51
C PRO A 182 -8.37 -5.61 -18.89
N ASP A 183 -8.79 -5.12 -17.72
CA ASP A 183 -9.87 -5.71 -16.94
C ASP A 183 -11.22 -5.66 -17.67
N GLN A 184 -11.34 -4.70 -18.60
CA GLN A 184 -12.47 -4.48 -19.50
C GLN A 184 -12.53 -5.39 -20.71
N HIS A 185 -11.48 -6.17 -20.96
CA HIS A 185 -11.52 -7.13 -22.04
C HIS A 185 -12.48 -8.30 -21.72
N PRO A 186 -13.33 -8.76 -22.65
CA PRO A 186 -14.27 -9.87 -22.40
C PRO A 186 -13.61 -11.15 -21.89
N MET A 187 -12.36 -11.41 -22.29
CA MET A 187 -11.58 -12.57 -21.85
C MET A 187 -11.00 -12.44 -20.45
N ALA A 188 -10.85 -11.21 -19.92
CA ALA A 188 -10.35 -11.00 -18.55
C ALA A 188 -11.38 -11.43 -17.50
N LYS A 189 -12.68 -11.33 -17.81
CA LYS A 189 -13.81 -11.70 -16.94
C LYS A 189 -13.80 -10.97 -15.57
N ILE A 190 -13.22 -9.77 -15.52
CA ILE A 190 -13.12 -8.96 -14.30
C ILE A 190 -14.21 -7.89 -14.27
N CYS A 191 -14.23 -6.97 -15.25
CA CYS A 191 -15.15 -5.83 -15.27
C CYS A 191 -15.52 -5.47 -16.70
N GLU A 192 -16.73 -5.76 -17.16
CA GLU A 192 -17.10 -5.40 -18.55
C GLU A 192 -17.24 -3.87 -18.78
N GLN A 193 -17.42 -3.08 -17.72
CA GLN A 193 -17.55 -1.63 -17.76
C GLN A 193 -16.28 -0.93 -17.23
N PRO A 194 -16.01 0.32 -17.65
CA PRO A 194 -14.96 1.14 -17.07
C PRO A 194 -15.20 1.32 -15.57
N VAL A 195 -14.13 1.43 -14.79
CA VAL A 195 -14.23 1.60 -13.34
C VAL A 195 -14.72 3.01 -13.05
N LYS A 196 -15.95 3.14 -12.57
CA LYS A 196 -16.49 4.44 -12.14
C LYS A 196 -15.68 5.00 -10.98
N LEU A 197 -15.63 6.32 -10.90
CA LEU A 197 -15.01 7.02 -9.78
C LEU A 197 -15.59 6.56 -8.42
N GLU A 198 -16.90 6.34 -8.34
CA GLU A 198 -17.60 5.87 -7.12
C GLU A 198 -17.23 4.44 -6.70
N TRP A 199 -16.64 3.64 -7.60
CA TRP A 199 -16.17 2.29 -7.31
C TRP A 199 -14.72 2.26 -6.84
N VAL A 200 -13.98 3.37 -7.01
CA VAL A 200 -12.60 3.50 -6.55
C VAL A 200 -12.60 3.66 -5.03
N ILE A 201 -11.90 2.76 -4.35
CA ILE A 201 -11.65 2.84 -2.91
C ILE A 201 -10.56 3.89 -2.65
N GLY A 202 -9.51 3.89 -3.46
CA GLY A 202 -8.44 4.86 -3.39
C GLY A 202 -7.34 4.59 -4.41
N LYS A 203 -6.39 5.51 -4.50
CA LYS A 203 -5.12 5.27 -5.20
C LYS A 203 -4.09 4.73 -4.23
N ALA A 204 -3.27 3.79 -4.69
CA ALA A 204 -2.16 3.26 -3.91
C ALA A 204 -1.11 4.36 -3.71
N GLN A 205 -0.65 4.56 -2.47
CA GLN A 205 0.36 5.56 -2.15
C GLN A 205 1.37 5.05 -1.12
N GLY A 206 2.58 4.71 -1.57
CA GLY A 206 3.58 4.11 -0.72
C GLY A 206 3.34 2.62 -0.49
N GLU A 207 4.28 2.01 0.22
CA GLU A 207 4.51 0.58 0.28
C GLU A 207 5.12 0.28 1.65
N LEU A 208 4.53 -0.66 2.38
CA LEU A 208 5.17 -1.35 3.49
C LEU A 208 5.45 -2.78 3.00
N PRO A 209 6.68 -3.04 2.55
CA PRO A 209 6.98 -4.26 1.82
C PRO A 209 6.98 -5.47 2.75
N TRP A 210 6.66 -6.64 2.19
CA TRP A 210 6.83 -7.97 2.79
C TRP A 210 5.92 -8.34 3.98
N PHE A 211 5.45 -7.39 4.79
CA PHE A 211 4.72 -7.65 6.03
C PHE A 211 3.33 -8.26 5.84
N GLY A 212 2.69 -8.01 4.69
CA GLY A 212 1.45 -8.64 4.28
C GLY A 212 1.59 -10.14 4.04
N SER A 213 2.81 -10.65 3.80
CA SER A 213 3.08 -12.09 3.61
C SER A 213 2.63 -12.91 4.82
N LEU A 214 2.69 -12.35 6.03
CA LEU A 214 2.16 -13.01 7.23
C LEU A 214 0.67 -13.30 7.12
N LYS A 215 -0.12 -12.36 6.56
CA LYS A 215 -1.54 -12.60 6.31
C LYS A 215 -1.72 -13.75 5.32
N LEU A 216 -0.98 -13.73 4.21
CA LEU A 216 -1.05 -14.76 3.16
C LEU A 216 -0.66 -16.15 3.67
N LEU A 217 0.27 -16.23 4.64
CA LEU A 217 0.62 -17.47 5.33
C LEU A 217 -0.60 -18.09 6.03
N PHE A 218 -1.37 -17.27 6.76
CA PHE A 218 -2.51 -17.75 7.54
C PHE A 218 -3.77 -17.95 6.69
N THR A 219 -3.90 -17.27 5.55
CA THR A 219 -5.04 -17.42 4.63
C THR A 219 -4.84 -18.51 3.58
N GLY A 220 -3.65 -19.13 3.50
CA GLY A 220 -3.35 -20.23 2.58
C GLY A 220 -2.85 -19.80 1.19
N ASN A 221 -2.51 -18.52 1.00
CA ASN A 221 -2.03 -17.95 -0.27
C ASN A 221 -0.50 -17.73 -0.25
N ALA A 222 0.24 -18.45 0.58
CA ALA A 222 1.69 -18.30 0.70
C ALA A 222 2.44 -18.65 -0.60
N GLY A 223 1.83 -19.45 -1.49
CA GLY A 223 2.40 -19.83 -2.78
C GLY A 223 2.49 -18.69 -3.79
N ASP A 224 1.71 -17.61 -3.59
CA ASP A 224 1.75 -16.42 -4.44
C ASP A 224 2.91 -15.49 -4.05
N VAL A 225 3.54 -15.70 -2.89
CA VAL A 225 4.62 -14.86 -2.37
C VAL A 225 5.98 -15.40 -2.80
N ASN A 226 6.79 -14.53 -3.41
CA ASN A 226 8.13 -14.90 -3.86
C ASN A 226 9.11 -15.17 -2.71
N GLN A 227 10.12 -16.01 -2.97
CA GLN A 227 11.06 -16.46 -1.95
C GLN A 227 11.93 -15.33 -1.36
N ASP A 228 12.33 -14.36 -2.19
CA ASP A 228 13.09 -13.19 -1.74
C ASP A 228 12.30 -12.33 -0.75
N THR A 229 10.99 -12.20 -0.96
CA THR A 229 10.06 -11.52 -0.03
C THR A 229 10.06 -12.17 1.36
N TRP A 230 10.05 -13.51 1.43
CA TRP A 230 10.16 -14.23 2.70
C TRP A 230 11.49 -13.99 3.42
N ILE A 231 12.60 -13.92 2.66
CA ILE A 231 13.93 -13.64 3.21
C ILE A 231 13.96 -12.22 3.77
N CYS A 232 13.49 -11.23 3.01
CA CYS A 232 13.44 -9.84 3.44
C CYS A 232 12.53 -9.62 4.65
N LEU A 233 11.39 -10.32 4.71
CA LEU A 233 10.53 -10.32 5.90
C LEU A 233 11.29 -10.85 7.13
N ALA A 234 11.97 -11.99 7.00
CA ALA A 234 12.71 -12.58 8.11
C ALA A 234 13.82 -11.63 8.61
N LEU A 235 14.59 -11.03 7.69
CA LEU A 235 15.61 -10.03 8.03
C LEU A 235 15.02 -8.79 8.71
N SER A 236 13.84 -8.35 8.26
CA SER A 236 13.13 -7.21 8.86
C SER A 236 12.67 -7.50 10.29
N ILE A 237 12.09 -8.68 10.52
CA ILE A 237 11.69 -9.12 11.86
C ILE A 237 12.90 -9.24 12.79
N ILE A 238 13.99 -9.86 12.31
CA ILE A 238 15.23 -9.99 13.08
C ILE A 238 15.75 -8.60 13.46
N THR A 239 15.76 -7.65 12.51
CA THR A 239 16.22 -6.28 12.76
C THR A 239 15.35 -5.59 13.80
N LEU A 240 14.02 -5.63 13.64
CA LEU A 240 13.06 -5.02 14.58
C LEU A 240 13.18 -5.56 16.00
N VAL A 241 13.40 -6.86 16.15
CA VAL A 241 13.55 -7.52 17.46
C VAL A 241 14.95 -7.29 18.04
N SER A 242 15.99 -7.24 17.20
CA SER A 242 17.38 -7.10 17.65
C SER A 242 17.68 -5.74 18.29
N ILE A 243 17.02 -4.67 17.83
CA ILE A 243 17.24 -3.30 18.33
C ILE A 243 16.90 -3.18 19.83
N PRO A 244 15.66 -3.45 20.30
CA PRO A 244 15.33 -3.37 21.72
C PRO A 244 16.13 -4.36 22.55
N LEU A 245 16.30 -5.61 22.10
CA LEU A 245 17.12 -6.60 22.81
C LEU A 245 18.57 -6.15 23.00
N SER A 246 19.13 -5.45 22.00
CA SER A 246 20.50 -4.92 22.10
C SER A 246 20.59 -3.79 23.11
N LEU A 247 19.57 -2.93 23.20
CA LEU A 247 19.49 -1.87 24.21
C LEU A 247 19.36 -2.48 25.61
N ASP A 248 18.46 -3.44 25.80
CA ASP A 248 18.28 -4.16 27.07
C ASP A 248 19.56 -4.87 27.51
N LEU A 249 20.25 -5.52 26.58
CA LEU A 249 21.52 -6.18 26.86
C LEU A 249 22.61 -5.18 27.26
N GLN A 250 22.67 -4.01 26.60
CA GLN A 250 23.61 -2.96 26.97
C GLN A 250 23.35 -2.43 28.38
N ASP A 251 22.09 -2.21 28.73
CA ASP A 251 21.69 -1.74 30.05
C ASP A 251 21.98 -2.77 31.14
N TYR A 252 21.65 -4.04 30.88
CA TYR A 252 22.01 -5.15 31.77
C TYR A 252 23.53 -5.25 32.01
N LEU A 253 24.34 -5.13 30.95
CA LEU A 253 25.80 -5.16 31.07
C LEU A 253 26.35 -3.93 31.81
N ARG A 254 25.77 -2.73 31.61
CA ARG A 254 26.12 -1.51 32.34
C ARG A 254 25.86 -1.65 33.82
N GLU A 255 24.69 -2.15 34.22
CA GLU A 255 24.38 -2.42 35.63
C GLU A 255 25.36 -3.41 36.26
N LYS A 256 25.67 -4.50 35.55
CA LYS A 256 26.62 -5.52 36.04
C LYS A 256 28.03 -4.97 36.22
N LYS A 257 28.50 -4.12 35.30
CA LYS A 257 29.79 -3.41 35.43
C LYS A 257 29.78 -2.40 36.59
N GLY A 258 28.69 -1.65 36.76
CA GLY A 258 28.49 -0.73 37.89
C GLY A 258 28.57 -1.46 39.24
N LYS A 259 27.87 -2.59 39.38
CA LYS A 259 27.90 -3.44 40.58
C LYS A 259 29.31 -4.01 40.86
N LYS A 260 30.02 -4.49 39.84
CA LYS A 260 31.42 -4.95 39.98
C LYS A 260 32.38 -3.82 40.40
N GLY A 261 32.23 -2.62 39.83
CA GLY A 261 33.04 -1.45 40.19
C GLY A 261 32.86 -0.98 41.63
N MET A 262 31.61 -0.97 42.13
CA MET A 262 31.30 -0.68 43.54
C MET A 262 31.86 -1.75 44.49
N SER A 263 31.68 -3.04 44.16
CA SER A 263 32.22 -4.15 44.97
C SER A 263 33.74 -4.09 45.12
N MET A 264 34.47 -3.71 44.05
CA MET A 264 35.93 -3.64 44.06
C MET A 264 36.47 -2.43 44.85
N LYS A 265 35.76 -1.29 44.84
CA LYS A 265 36.09 -0.12 45.68
C LYS A 265 35.84 -0.41 47.17
N GLY A 266 34.75 -1.08 47.52
CA GLY A 266 34.47 -1.48 48.91
C GLY A 266 35.52 -2.42 49.49
N TRP A 267 36.04 -3.36 48.68
CA TRP A 267 37.09 -4.29 49.11
C TRP A 267 38.45 -3.58 49.34
N ARG A 268 38.81 -2.62 48.46
CA ARG A 268 40.03 -1.81 48.61
C ARG A 268 40.02 -0.90 49.84
N HIS A 269 38.84 -0.44 50.28
CA HIS A 269 38.73 0.37 51.50
C HIS A 269 38.95 -0.46 52.78
N LYS A 270 38.53 -1.73 52.78
CA LYS A 270 38.73 -2.67 53.89
C LYS A 270 40.18 -3.17 54.04
N LEU A 271 40.97 -3.16 52.98
CA LEU A 271 42.38 -3.56 53.00
C LEU A 271 43.34 -2.43 53.41
N LYS A 272 42.84 -1.20 53.55
CA LYS A 272 43.61 -0.02 53.97
C LYS A 272 43.29 0.45 55.40
N SER A 273 42.40 -0.23 56.11
CA SER A 273 42.12 -0.06 57.55
C SER A 273 42.73 -1.21 58.33
#